data_AF-A0AA39K8U7-F1
#
_entry.id   AF-A0AA39K8U7-F1
#
_cell.length_a   1.000
_cell.length_b   1.000
_cell.length_c   1.000
_cell.angle_alpha   90.00
_cell.angle_beta   90.00
_cell.angle_gamma   90.00
#
_symmetry.space_group_name_H-M   'P 1'
#
loop_
_entity.id
_entity.type
_entity.pdbx_description
1 polymer ?
#
loop_
_entity_poly.entity_id
_entity_poly.type
_entity_poly.pdbx_seq_one_letter_code
_entity_poly.pdbx_strand_id
1 'polypeptide(L)'
;MNNRNMPEEDGSVTDSSSDNDREDQLKDDDGDDDNSNTLTQRPSKKARTEDENIPTITAYIEVVAPGRTLRAKPTVEHHGPFFFSLGDSQSTFLNALASAAVPEGHSASASAINQKKLTWKQNTPKNDSKKPLSSPDGYKALISGLSKLSSKGKDMTITVFLPPLSKVQKLPSANMNLHKDDAELEEFSQGPIGSSIHEQKDLLNHQYANEISEIYSMYPIGNDPCWLLKHVYCEPRTQNCWEINGANVVVWAVVIAEKRTDKDKPPVSMHFAHDRRLKAPATGTQVLNNIDSTAPTAPVLPPHALPGMQPHYPYGFPPYYGYPPPMLFALYPHMAHGAHHVAQPYGYPNDRPHTLLLHDVTNSTPNSPMKMALPRPVSLTEFCDHYFIDDEDKQHLTKLKFQPGDCCVEHLGRDDWQGFAGFSKLLWDNFLSKHKHFIQDVKNGFWDV
;
A
#
# COMPACT_ATOMS: atom_id res chain seq x y z
N MET A 1 -19.73 10.06 57.89
CA MET A 1 -21.16 9.88 58.19
C MET A 1 -21.96 9.94 56.89
N ASN A 2 -22.24 8.78 56.31
CA ASN A 2 -23.53 8.37 55.72
C ASN A 2 -23.28 7.20 54.77
N ASN A 3 -23.46 6.01 55.36
CA ASN A 3 -23.56 4.72 54.69
C ASN A 3 -24.78 4.70 53.75
N ARG A 4 -24.61 4.08 52.58
CA ARG A 4 -25.73 3.44 51.88
C ARG A 4 -25.28 2.07 51.38
N ASN A 5 -25.53 1.08 52.23
CA ASN A 5 -25.64 -0.33 51.88
C ASN A 5 -26.93 -0.56 51.07
N MET A 6 -26.89 -1.50 50.12
CA MET A 6 -28.01 -2.31 49.59
C MET A 6 -27.42 -3.28 48.53
N PRO A 7 -28.04 -4.44 48.26
CA PRO A 7 -27.54 -5.72 48.77
C PRO A 7 -27.16 -6.73 47.69
N GLU A 8 -26.52 -7.81 48.15
CA GLU A 8 -26.31 -9.08 47.46
C GLU A 8 -27.66 -9.73 47.11
N GLU A 9 -27.82 -10.18 45.86
CA GLU A 9 -28.80 -11.21 45.50
C GLU A 9 -28.08 -12.51 45.18
N ASP A 10 -28.45 -13.48 46.00
CA ASP A 10 -28.08 -14.87 46.00
C ASP A 10 -29.26 -15.67 45.39
N GLY A 11 -28.95 -16.72 44.64
CA GLY A 11 -29.92 -17.76 44.28
C GLY A 11 -30.43 -17.81 42.84
N SER A 12 -30.07 -18.88 42.13
CA SER A 12 -31.08 -19.80 41.58
C SER A 12 -30.40 -21.05 41.03
N VAL A 13 -30.46 -22.11 41.84
CA VAL A 13 -30.25 -23.50 41.47
C VAL A 13 -31.28 -23.91 40.43
N THR A 14 -30.85 -24.49 39.30
CA THR A 14 -31.71 -25.36 38.48
C THR A 14 -31.02 -26.70 38.31
N ASP A 15 -31.38 -27.60 39.21
CA ASP A 15 -31.33 -29.05 39.03
C ASP A 15 -32.26 -29.41 37.86
N SER A 16 -31.79 -30.22 36.92
CA SER A 16 -32.67 -30.93 35.98
C SER A 16 -32.01 -32.26 35.63
N SER A 17 -32.24 -33.19 36.55
CA SER A 17 -32.35 -34.62 36.30
C SER A 17 -33.33 -34.87 35.14
N SER A 18 -32.93 -35.69 34.18
CA SER A 18 -33.87 -36.52 33.43
C SER A 18 -33.20 -37.85 33.16
N ASP A 19 -33.51 -38.77 34.06
CA ASP A 19 -33.44 -40.21 33.87
C ASP A 19 -34.05 -40.60 32.51
N ASN A 20 -33.36 -41.50 31.80
CA ASN A 20 -33.98 -42.38 30.83
C ASN A 20 -33.23 -43.70 30.86
N ASP A 21 -33.58 -44.48 31.88
CA ASP A 21 -33.45 -45.92 31.90
C ASP A 21 -34.22 -46.52 30.71
N ARG A 22 -33.53 -47.31 29.89
CA ARG A 22 -34.15 -48.32 29.05
C ARG A 22 -33.28 -49.56 29.05
N GLU A 23 -33.61 -50.43 30.00
CA GLU A 23 -33.31 -51.85 29.97
C GLU A 23 -34.10 -52.56 28.85
N ASP A 24 -33.68 -53.80 28.58
CA ASP A 24 -34.34 -54.87 27.85
C ASP A 24 -34.37 -54.83 26.31
N GLN A 25 -33.48 -55.63 25.70
CA GLN A 25 -33.91 -56.99 25.32
C GLN A 25 -32.73 -57.87 24.86
N LEU A 26 -32.55 -58.95 25.60
CA LEU A 26 -31.85 -60.18 25.23
C LEU A 26 -32.47 -60.78 23.96
N LYS A 27 -31.62 -61.19 23.01
CA LYS A 27 -31.92 -62.25 22.07
C LYS A 27 -30.68 -63.10 21.85
N ASP A 28 -30.64 -64.17 22.63
CA ASP A 28 -29.97 -65.42 22.29
C ASP A 28 -30.67 -66.00 21.04
N ASP A 29 -29.89 -66.41 20.04
CA ASP A 29 -30.35 -67.34 19.02
C ASP A 29 -29.18 -68.27 18.66
N ASP A 30 -29.17 -69.41 19.36
CA ASP A 30 -28.36 -70.58 19.05
C ASP A 30 -28.91 -71.23 17.78
N GLY A 31 -28.08 -71.30 16.74
CA GLY A 31 -28.36 -71.98 15.49
C GLY A 31 -27.19 -72.87 15.10
N ASP A 32 -27.09 -73.99 15.80
CA ASP A 32 -26.25 -75.15 15.49
C ASP A 32 -26.76 -75.79 14.17
N ASP A 33 -25.91 -75.90 13.15
CA ASP A 33 -26.18 -76.78 12.01
C ASP A 33 -24.86 -77.37 11.48
N ASP A 34 -24.61 -78.59 11.97
CA ASP A 34 -23.58 -79.53 11.53
C ASP A 34 -23.94 -80.07 10.14
N ASN A 35 -23.11 -79.88 9.11
CA ASN A 35 -23.10 -80.81 7.98
C ASN A 35 -21.78 -80.90 7.20
N SER A 36 -21.10 -82.03 7.42
CA SER A 36 -20.26 -82.84 6.53
C SER A 36 -19.40 -82.20 5.43
N ASN A 37 -18.09 -82.25 5.65
CA ASN A 37 -17.13 -83.05 4.89
C ASN A 37 -17.22 -83.04 3.33
N THR A 38 -16.35 -82.29 2.66
CA THR A 38 -15.77 -82.75 1.38
C THR A 38 -14.34 -82.23 1.22
N LEU A 39 -13.40 -83.15 1.45
CA LEU A 39 -12.01 -83.09 1.06
C LEU A 39 -11.91 -82.81 -0.45
N THR A 40 -11.44 -81.62 -0.85
CA THR A 40 -10.90 -81.39 -2.20
C THR A 40 -9.69 -80.49 -2.10
N GLN A 41 -8.50 -81.10 -2.19
CA GLN A 41 -7.24 -80.39 -2.40
C GLN A 41 -7.33 -79.57 -3.70
N ARG A 42 -7.17 -78.25 -3.60
CA ARG A 42 -6.96 -77.34 -4.73
C ARG A 42 -5.83 -76.36 -4.39
N PRO A 43 -5.08 -75.92 -5.41
CA PRO A 43 -3.71 -75.47 -5.27
C PRO A 43 -3.63 -74.16 -4.48
N SER A 44 -2.60 -74.06 -3.65
CA SER A 44 -2.16 -72.87 -2.92
C SER A 44 -2.29 -71.61 -3.78
N LYS A 45 -3.40 -70.90 -3.59
CA LYS A 45 -3.67 -69.56 -4.11
C LYS A 45 -2.68 -68.64 -3.42
N LYS A 46 -1.69 -68.14 -4.16
CA LYS A 46 -0.84 -67.01 -3.72
C LYS A 46 -1.76 -65.99 -3.06
N ALA A 47 -1.49 -65.67 -1.80
CA ALA A 47 -2.07 -64.52 -1.11
C ALA A 47 -1.80 -63.31 -2.00
N ARG A 48 -2.81 -62.91 -2.75
CA ARG A 48 -2.84 -61.65 -3.46
C ARG A 48 -3.15 -60.68 -2.35
N THR A 49 -2.12 -60.04 -1.81
CA THR A 49 -2.26 -58.90 -0.92
C THR A 49 -3.22 -57.96 -1.63
N GLU A 50 -4.46 -57.91 -1.15
CA GLU A 50 -5.41 -56.90 -1.56
C GLU A 50 -4.81 -55.60 -1.03
N ASP A 51 -4.00 -54.94 -1.86
CA ASP A 51 -3.69 -53.52 -1.68
C ASP A 51 -5.06 -52.85 -1.69
N GLU A 52 -5.58 -52.59 -0.48
CA GLU A 52 -6.79 -51.81 -0.28
C GLU A 52 -6.60 -50.53 -1.09
N ASN A 53 -7.43 -50.35 -2.11
CA ASN A 53 -7.35 -49.22 -3.01
C ASN A 53 -7.73 -47.97 -2.24
N ILE A 54 -6.75 -47.33 -1.59
CA ILE A 54 -6.97 -46.14 -0.76
C ILE A 54 -7.53 -45.05 -1.70
N PRO A 55 -8.75 -44.55 -1.44
CA PRO A 55 -9.39 -43.60 -2.32
C PRO A 55 -8.60 -42.29 -2.41
N THR A 56 -8.24 -41.89 -3.63
CA THR A 56 -7.60 -40.60 -3.92
C THR A 56 -8.62 -39.47 -3.91
N ILE A 57 -8.28 -38.37 -3.24
CA ILE A 57 -9.08 -37.16 -3.10
C ILE A 57 -8.50 -36.08 -4.02
N THR A 58 -9.36 -35.34 -4.72
CA THR A 58 -8.97 -34.20 -5.58
C THR A 58 -9.22 -32.88 -4.86
N ALA A 59 -8.21 -32.04 -4.69
CA ALA A 59 -8.33 -30.74 -4.04
C ALA A 59 -7.90 -29.59 -4.95
N TYR A 60 -8.81 -28.65 -5.21
CA TYR A 60 -8.52 -27.37 -5.84
C TYR A 60 -8.13 -26.32 -4.79
N ILE A 61 -7.39 -25.30 -5.22
CA ILE A 61 -6.88 -24.27 -4.32
C ILE A 61 -7.35 -22.89 -4.80
N GLU A 62 -7.89 -22.11 -3.88
CA GLU A 62 -8.19 -20.68 -4.06
C GLU A 62 -7.38 -19.84 -3.08
N VAL A 63 -6.42 -19.09 -3.60
CA VAL A 63 -5.66 -18.10 -2.82
C VAL A 63 -6.42 -16.78 -2.88
N VAL A 64 -6.89 -16.30 -1.72
CA VAL A 64 -7.75 -15.12 -1.61
C VAL A 64 -6.96 -13.95 -1.04
N ALA A 65 -6.50 -13.05 -1.90
CA ALA A 65 -5.84 -11.82 -1.49
C ALA A 65 -6.87 -10.75 -1.10
N PRO A 66 -6.69 -10.07 0.03
CA PRO A 66 -7.57 -8.96 0.41
C PRO A 66 -7.50 -7.84 -0.63
N GLY A 67 -8.61 -7.16 -0.87
CA GLY A 67 -8.64 -6.01 -1.77
C GLY A 67 -7.67 -4.92 -1.30
N ARG A 68 -6.88 -4.36 -2.22
CA ARG A 68 -5.89 -3.30 -1.93
C ARG A 68 -6.50 -2.04 -1.32
N THR A 69 -7.81 -1.84 -1.51
CA THR A 69 -8.56 -0.73 -0.93
C THR A 69 -9.86 -1.25 -0.33
N LEU A 70 -10.47 -0.50 0.59
CA LEU A 70 -11.77 -0.85 1.19
C LEU A 70 -12.90 -1.08 0.16
N ARG A 71 -12.73 -0.58 -1.07
CA ARG A 71 -13.70 -0.77 -2.16
C ARG A 71 -13.26 -1.83 -3.18
N ALA A 72 -12.01 -2.28 -3.12
CA ALA A 72 -11.51 -3.29 -4.02
C ALA A 72 -12.09 -4.65 -3.64
N LYS A 73 -12.59 -5.38 -4.65
CA LYS A 73 -12.97 -6.78 -4.48
C LYS A 73 -11.70 -7.60 -4.16
N PRO A 74 -11.81 -8.65 -3.32
CA PRO A 74 -10.72 -9.59 -3.13
C PRO A 74 -10.28 -10.18 -4.49
N THR A 75 -8.97 -10.31 -4.68
CA THR A 75 -8.42 -11.03 -5.83
C THR A 75 -8.37 -12.51 -5.48
N VAL A 76 -8.85 -13.36 -6.38
CA VAL A 76 -8.84 -14.82 -6.21
C VAL A 76 -7.93 -15.41 -7.27
N GLU A 77 -6.90 -16.11 -6.82
CA GLU A 77 -6.00 -16.89 -7.68
C GLU A 77 -6.35 -18.37 -7.54
N HIS A 78 -6.50 -19.04 -8.68
CA HIS A 78 -6.84 -20.46 -8.75
C HIS A 78 -5.58 -21.25 -9.06
N HIS A 79 -5.25 -22.22 -8.21
CA HIS A 79 -4.15 -23.15 -8.46
C HIS A 79 -4.68 -24.54 -8.78
N GLY A 80 -3.88 -25.27 -9.57
CA GLY A 80 -4.21 -26.59 -10.09
C GLY A 80 -4.54 -27.60 -8.99
N PRO A 81 -5.22 -28.69 -9.35
CA PRO A 81 -5.57 -29.70 -8.37
C PRO A 81 -4.31 -30.36 -7.83
N PHE A 82 -4.32 -30.63 -6.53
CA PHE A 82 -3.40 -31.59 -5.93
C PHE A 82 -4.19 -32.78 -5.40
N PHE A 83 -3.50 -33.90 -5.27
CA PHE A 83 -4.10 -35.17 -4.88
C PHE A 83 -3.53 -35.61 -3.54
N PHE A 84 -4.40 -36.14 -2.68
CA PHE A 84 -4.04 -36.69 -1.38
C PHE A 84 -4.98 -37.83 -1.02
N SER A 85 -4.65 -38.61 0.00
CA SER A 85 -5.36 -39.84 0.37
C SER A 85 -6.01 -39.73 1.75
N LEU A 86 -7.04 -40.55 2.01
CA LEU A 86 -7.69 -40.60 3.33
C LEU A 86 -6.74 -40.99 4.48
N GLY A 87 -5.64 -41.68 4.17
CA GLY A 87 -4.60 -42.06 5.13
C GLY A 87 -3.52 -40.99 5.36
N ASP A 88 -3.54 -39.87 4.63
CA ASP A 88 -2.49 -38.86 4.75
C ASP A 88 -2.58 -38.12 6.08
N SER A 89 -1.42 -37.93 6.71
CA SER A 89 -1.29 -37.08 7.90
C SER A 89 -1.58 -35.60 7.55
N GLN A 90 -1.99 -34.81 8.55
CA GLN A 90 -2.19 -33.37 8.37
C GLN A 90 -0.91 -32.67 7.85
N SER A 91 0.27 -33.10 8.32
CA SER A 91 1.54 -32.57 7.84
C SER A 91 1.80 -32.89 6.36
N THR A 92 1.48 -34.11 5.92
CA THR A 92 1.60 -34.51 4.51
C THR A 92 0.69 -33.65 3.64
N PHE A 93 -0.57 -33.49 4.06
CA PHE A 93 -1.55 -32.64 3.38
C PHE A 93 -1.08 -31.17 3.29
N LEU A 94 -0.59 -30.59 4.39
CA LEU A 94 -0.14 -29.19 4.40
C LEU A 94 1.10 -28.96 3.53
N ASN A 95 2.03 -29.92 3.44
CA ASN A 95 3.19 -29.82 2.56
C ASN A 95 2.81 -29.95 1.07
N ALA A 96 1.87 -30.84 0.75
CA ALA A 96 1.31 -30.95 -0.59
C ALA A 96 0.56 -29.66 -0.99
N LEU A 97 -0.24 -29.12 -0.07
CA LEU A 97 -0.95 -27.85 -0.25
C LEU A 97 0.02 -26.68 -0.46
N ALA A 98 1.10 -26.59 0.33
CA ALA A 98 2.09 -25.52 0.18
C ALA A 98 2.79 -25.56 -1.18
N SER A 99 3.18 -26.77 -1.61
CA SER A 99 3.82 -26.99 -2.91
C SER A 99 2.90 -26.66 -4.08
N ALA A 100 1.61 -26.97 -3.97
CA ALA A 100 0.63 -26.74 -5.02
C ALA A 100 0.09 -25.29 -5.06
N ALA A 101 0.17 -24.56 -3.96
CA ALA A 101 -0.32 -23.18 -3.84
C ALA A 101 0.68 -22.13 -4.39
N VAL A 102 1.88 -22.54 -4.82
CA VAL A 102 2.87 -21.62 -5.41
C VAL A 102 2.94 -21.77 -6.93
N PRO A 103 3.26 -20.70 -7.68
CA PRO A 103 3.52 -20.79 -9.10
C PRO A 103 4.74 -21.68 -9.41
N GLU A 104 4.83 -22.14 -10.66
CA GLU A 104 6.03 -22.83 -11.15
C GLU A 104 7.29 -21.98 -10.89
N GLY A 105 8.40 -22.64 -10.51
CA GLY A 105 9.66 -21.97 -10.16
C GLY A 105 9.72 -21.39 -8.74
N HIS A 106 8.71 -21.64 -7.91
CA HIS A 106 8.71 -21.23 -6.51
C HIS A 106 8.58 -22.44 -5.58
N SER A 107 9.06 -22.28 -4.35
CA SER A 107 8.94 -23.28 -3.28
C SER A 107 8.36 -22.63 -2.03
N ALA A 108 7.44 -23.34 -1.39
CA ALA A 108 6.90 -22.99 -0.09
C ALA A 108 6.80 -24.23 0.78
N SER A 109 6.97 -24.03 2.10
CA SER A 109 6.78 -25.07 3.10
C SER A 109 5.45 -24.89 3.83
N ALA A 110 5.00 -25.92 4.56
CA ALA A 110 3.79 -25.83 5.38
C ALA A 110 3.81 -24.67 6.40
N SER A 111 4.98 -24.15 6.79
CA SER A 111 5.08 -23.00 7.70
C SER A 111 4.81 -21.65 7.03
N ALA A 112 4.81 -21.59 5.69
CA ALA A 112 4.40 -20.41 4.94
C ALA A 112 2.86 -20.24 4.89
N ILE A 113 2.11 -21.29 5.24
CA ILE A 113 0.65 -21.29 5.27
C ILE A 113 0.16 -20.69 6.59
N ASN A 114 -0.69 -19.66 6.51
CA ASN A 114 -1.43 -19.18 7.68
C ASN A 114 -2.62 -20.12 7.99
N GLN A 115 -2.34 -21.18 8.73
CA GLN A 115 -3.31 -22.24 9.04
C GLN A 115 -4.58 -21.70 9.70
N LYS A 116 -4.50 -20.63 10.52
CA LYS A 116 -5.68 -20.05 11.21
C LYS A 116 -6.77 -19.57 10.26
N LYS A 117 -6.42 -19.21 9.02
CA LYS A 117 -7.34 -18.71 8.01
C LYS A 117 -7.72 -19.77 6.95
N LEU A 118 -7.29 -21.02 7.14
CA LEU A 118 -7.56 -22.08 6.19
C LEU A 118 -9.00 -22.56 6.31
N THR A 119 -9.69 -22.62 5.18
CA THR A 119 -11.05 -23.16 5.12
C THR A 119 -11.19 -24.08 3.91
N TRP A 120 -12.21 -24.92 3.92
CA TRP A 120 -12.49 -25.83 2.81
C TRP A 120 -13.99 -25.96 2.58
N LYS A 121 -14.39 -26.41 1.39
CA LYS A 121 -15.78 -26.81 1.09
C LYS A 121 -15.80 -27.98 0.10
N GLN A 122 -16.87 -28.75 0.09
CA GLN A 122 -17.11 -29.73 -0.97
C GLN A 122 -17.56 -29.03 -2.25
N ASN A 123 -17.12 -29.52 -3.41
CA ASN A 123 -17.56 -28.95 -4.69
C ASN A 123 -19.02 -29.31 -5.01
N THR A 124 -19.48 -30.46 -4.50
CA THR A 124 -20.85 -30.94 -4.63
C THR A 124 -21.40 -31.32 -3.24
N PRO A 125 -22.51 -30.71 -2.77
CA PRO A 125 -23.36 -29.74 -3.46
C PRO A 125 -22.73 -28.35 -3.57
N LYS A 126 -23.07 -27.59 -4.63
CA LYS A 126 -22.54 -26.25 -4.92
C LYS A 126 -22.69 -25.24 -3.76
N ASN A 127 -23.69 -25.44 -2.91
CA ASN A 127 -24.04 -24.55 -1.80
C ASN A 127 -23.44 -25.01 -0.44
N ASP A 128 -22.42 -25.87 -0.43
CA ASP A 128 -21.76 -26.24 0.83
C ASP A 128 -21.10 -25.01 1.50
N SER A 129 -21.31 -24.87 2.80
CA SER A 129 -20.72 -23.79 3.60
C SER A 129 -19.23 -24.03 3.80
N LYS A 130 -18.42 -22.97 3.78
CA LYS A 130 -16.99 -23.05 4.13
C LYS A 130 -16.82 -23.53 5.57
N LYS A 131 -15.99 -24.56 5.76
CA LYS A 131 -15.66 -25.15 7.05
C LYS A 131 -14.21 -24.84 7.41
N PRO A 132 -13.88 -24.57 8.69
CA PRO A 132 -12.52 -24.31 9.11
C PRO A 132 -11.63 -25.56 8.94
N LEU A 133 -10.39 -25.37 8.52
CA LEU A 133 -9.34 -26.41 8.44
C LEU A 133 -8.12 -26.04 9.31
N SER A 134 -8.26 -25.05 10.17
CA SER A 134 -7.18 -24.43 10.94
C SER A 134 -6.68 -25.26 12.12
N SER A 135 -7.47 -26.23 12.58
CA SER A 135 -7.17 -27.09 13.71
C SER A 135 -6.97 -28.56 13.28
N PRO A 136 -6.24 -29.36 14.08
CA PRO A 136 -6.17 -30.81 13.87
C PRO A 136 -7.56 -31.46 13.78
N ASP A 137 -8.52 -30.97 14.56
CA ASP A 137 -9.90 -31.46 14.54
C ASP A 137 -10.64 -31.05 13.26
N GLY A 138 -10.33 -29.88 12.70
CA GLY A 138 -10.81 -29.49 11.37
C GLY A 138 -10.34 -30.46 10.28
N TYR A 139 -9.08 -30.90 10.34
CA TYR A 139 -8.55 -31.91 9.42
C TYR A 139 -9.19 -33.28 9.63
N LYS A 140 -9.37 -33.74 10.88
CA LYS A 140 -10.11 -34.97 11.17
C LYS A 140 -11.56 -34.92 10.66
N ALA A 141 -12.22 -33.77 10.78
CA ALA A 141 -13.57 -33.56 10.27
C ALA A 141 -13.62 -33.62 8.73
N LEU A 142 -12.62 -33.07 8.04
CA LEU A 142 -12.44 -33.20 6.59
C LEU A 142 -12.32 -34.69 6.19
N ILE A 143 -11.37 -35.41 6.79
CA ILE A 143 -11.13 -36.83 6.47
C ILE A 143 -12.38 -37.68 6.78
N SER A 144 -13.03 -37.45 7.91
CA SER A 144 -14.28 -38.15 8.27
C SER A 144 -15.42 -37.88 7.29
N GLY A 145 -15.54 -36.63 6.82
CA GLY A 145 -16.53 -36.24 5.82
C GLY A 145 -16.29 -36.91 4.48
N LEU A 146 -15.03 -36.95 4.02
CA LEU A 146 -14.65 -37.58 2.76
C LEU A 146 -14.71 -39.12 2.82
N SER A 147 -14.35 -39.73 3.95
CA SER A 147 -14.49 -41.17 4.18
C SER A 147 -15.96 -41.62 4.07
N LYS A 148 -16.89 -40.85 4.65
CA LYS A 148 -18.35 -41.08 4.51
C LYS A 148 -18.87 -40.92 3.08
N LEU A 149 -18.22 -40.11 2.25
CA LEU A 149 -18.56 -39.99 0.82
C LEU A 149 -17.99 -41.16 0.03
N SER A 150 -16.76 -41.55 0.31
CA SER A 150 -16.08 -42.68 -0.31
C SER A 150 -16.87 -43.99 -0.11
N SER A 151 -17.32 -44.26 1.12
CA SER A 151 -18.14 -45.45 1.42
C SER A 151 -19.49 -45.47 0.70
N LYS A 152 -19.94 -44.31 0.19
CA LYS A 152 -21.16 -44.15 -0.61
C LYS A 152 -20.87 -44.10 -2.12
N GLY A 153 -19.61 -44.29 -2.54
CA GLY A 153 -19.19 -44.18 -3.94
C GLY A 153 -19.38 -42.77 -4.53
N LYS A 154 -19.34 -41.73 -3.69
CA LYS A 154 -19.53 -40.33 -4.13
C LYS A 154 -18.19 -39.67 -4.45
N ASP A 155 -18.27 -38.64 -5.29
CA ASP A 155 -17.13 -37.79 -5.63
C ASP A 155 -16.50 -37.15 -4.38
N MET A 156 -15.17 -37.18 -4.32
CA MET A 156 -14.34 -36.66 -3.23
C MET A 156 -13.56 -35.44 -3.70
N THR A 157 -14.25 -34.49 -4.32
CA THR A 157 -13.64 -33.25 -4.80
C THR A 157 -13.93 -32.08 -3.85
N ILE A 158 -12.87 -31.40 -3.42
CA ILE A 158 -12.94 -30.25 -2.51
C ILE A 158 -12.25 -29.01 -3.08
N THR A 159 -12.59 -27.84 -2.54
CA THR A 159 -11.84 -26.59 -2.73
C THR A 159 -11.31 -26.12 -1.39
N VAL A 160 -10.00 -25.84 -1.32
CA VAL A 160 -9.30 -25.30 -0.17
C VAL A 160 -9.05 -23.81 -0.40
N PHE A 161 -9.41 -22.98 0.58
CA PHE A 161 -9.21 -21.54 0.55
C PHE A 161 -8.14 -21.15 1.57
N LEU A 162 -7.17 -20.37 1.13
CA LEU A 162 -6.11 -19.84 1.99
C LEU A 162 -5.79 -18.38 1.64
N PRO A 163 -5.27 -17.59 2.58
CA PRO A 163 -4.69 -16.29 2.26
C PRO A 163 -3.36 -16.46 1.50
N PRO A 164 -2.80 -15.38 0.93
CA PRO A 164 -1.49 -15.41 0.30
C PRO A 164 -0.40 -15.90 1.27
N LEU A 165 0.57 -16.65 0.75
CA LEU A 165 1.64 -17.28 1.53
C LEU A 165 2.69 -16.25 1.96
N SER A 166 3.09 -16.24 3.23
CA SER A 166 3.97 -15.20 3.77
C SER A 166 5.44 -15.31 3.34
N LYS A 167 5.88 -16.48 2.87
CA LYS A 167 7.29 -16.78 2.57
C LYS A 167 7.38 -17.73 1.38
N VAL A 168 7.41 -17.17 0.18
CA VAL A 168 7.61 -17.93 -1.07
C VAL A 168 9.05 -17.71 -1.51
N GLN A 169 9.82 -18.79 -1.61
CA GLN A 169 11.20 -18.71 -2.09
C GLN A 169 11.22 -18.96 -3.60
N LYS A 170 11.82 -18.04 -4.36
CA LYS A 170 12.10 -18.26 -5.78
C LYS A 170 13.20 -19.31 -5.89
N LEU A 171 12.94 -20.42 -6.57
CA LEU A 171 13.97 -21.41 -6.85
C LEU A 171 14.98 -20.78 -7.82
N PRO A 172 16.29 -21.04 -7.66
CA PRO A 172 17.28 -20.62 -8.64
C PRO A 172 16.95 -21.28 -9.97
N SER A 173 16.43 -20.49 -10.91
CA SER A 173 16.02 -20.96 -12.23
C SER A 173 17.27 -21.47 -12.96
N ALA A 174 17.42 -22.78 -13.09
CA ALA A 174 18.61 -23.41 -13.65
C ALA A 174 18.79 -23.17 -15.17
N ASN A 175 17.82 -22.54 -15.83
CA ASN A 175 17.92 -22.07 -17.20
C ASN A 175 16.86 -21.00 -17.41
N MET A 176 17.21 -19.87 -18.02
CA MET A 176 16.39 -19.10 -18.97
C MET A 176 17.15 -17.80 -19.31
N ASN A 177 17.83 -17.81 -20.47
CA ASN A 177 18.12 -16.61 -21.25
C ASN A 177 16.79 -16.10 -21.82
N LEU A 178 15.94 -15.46 -21.01
CA LEU A 178 14.69 -14.83 -21.47
C LEU A 178 14.79 -13.31 -21.33
N HIS A 179 14.27 -12.62 -22.34
CA HIS A 179 14.33 -11.18 -22.56
C HIS A 179 14.27 -10.33 -21.28
N LYS A 180 15.31 -9.51 -21.12
CA LYS A 180 15.67 -8.77 -19.91
C LYS A 180 14.77 -7.54 -19.64
N ASP A 181 13.85 -7.23 -20.54
CA ASP A 181 13.20 -5.92 -20.57
C ASP A 181 11.85 -5.87 -19.83
N ASP A 182 11.22 -7.02 -19.54
CA ASP A 182 9.93 -7.08 -18.82
C ASP A 182 10.06 -7.53 -17.35
N ALA A 183 11.24 -8.03 -16.94
CA ALA A 183 11.48 -8.53 -15.58
C ALA A 183 11.67 -7.42 -14.54
N GLU A 184 11.97 -6.18 -14.96
CA GLU A 184 12.23 -5.05 -14.08
C GLU A 184 10.94 -4.46 -13.45
N LEU A 185 9.76 -4.80 -13.97
CA LEU A 185 8.47 -4.24 -13.54
C LEU A 185 7.89 -4.94 -12.28
N GLU A 186 8.26 -6.20 -12.02
CA GLU A 186 7.66 -7.02 -10.95
C GLU A 186 8.46 -7.03 -9.64
N GLU A 187 9.76 -6.72 -9.67
CA GLU A 187 10.68 -6.92 -8.53
C GLU A 187 10.36 -5.99 -7.33
N PHE A 188 9.74 -4.83 -7.56
CA PHE A 188 9.30 -3.91 -6.49
C PHE A 188 7.91 -4.22 -5.90
N SER A 189 7.16 -5.16 -6.49
CA SER A 189 5.81 -5.51 -6.02
C SER A 189 5.81 -6.67 -5.01
N GLN A 190 6.96 -7.32 -4.79
CA GLN A 190 7.08 -8.56 -4.02
C GLN A 190 7.68 -8.35 -2.62
N GLY A 191 7.39 -7.22 -1.97
CA GLY A 191 7.69 -7.07 -0.56
C GLY A 191 6.93 -8.12 0.30
N PRO A 192 7.41 -8.43 1.52
CA PRO A 192 6.74 -9.38 2.41
C PRO A 192 5.25 -9.08 2.52
N ILE A 193 4.43 -10.10 2.31
CA ILE A 193 2.97 -9.95 2.28
C ILE A 193 2.50 -9.44 3.64
N GLY A 194 2.04 -8.18 3.69
CA GLY A 194 1.47 -7.55 4.88
C GLY A 194 2.28 -6.39 5.48
N SER A 195 3.50 -6.11 5.00
CA SER A 195 4.21 -4.89 5.38
C SER A 195 3.65 -3.68 4.62
N SER A 196 3.55 -2.54 5.32
CA SER A 196 3.14 -1.29 4.67
C SER A 196 4.22 -0.84 3.67
N ILE A 197 3.84 -0.05 2.65
CA ILE A 197 4.79 0.51 1.67
C ILE A 197 5.91 1.29 2.39
N HIS A 198 5.59 1.95 3.51
CA HIS A 198 6.55 2.66 4.32
C HIS A 198 7.55 1.72 5.00
N GLU A 199 7.06 0.65 5.63
CA GLU A 199 7.90 -0.36 6.27
C GLU A 199 8.82 -1.06 5.26
N GLN A 200 8.31 -1.35 4.06
CA GLN A 200 9.12 -1.87 2.96
C GLN A 200 10.21 -0.88 2.55
N LYS A 201 9.87 0.40 2.42
CA LYS A 201 10.83 1.45 2.10
C LYS A 201 11.90 1.61 3.18
N ASP A 202 11.52 1.56 4.46
CA ASP A 202 12.46 1.67 5.57
C ASP A 202 13.39 0.46 5.65
N LEU A 203 12.87 -0.74 5.41
CA LEU A 203 13.69 -1.95 5.31
C LEU A 203 14.72 -1.84 4.17
N LEU A 204 14.30 -1.38 2.99
CA LEU A 204 15.21 -1.16 1.87
C LEU A 204 16.23 -0.05 2.19
N ASN A 205 15.79 1.07 2.75
CA ASN A 205 16.68 2.16 3.16
C ASN A 205 17.76 1.67 4.14
N HIS A 206 17.38 0.84 5.11
CA HIS A 206 18.32 0.27 6.06
C HIS A 206 19.24 -0.77 5.41
N GLN A 207 18.68 -1.63 4.55
CA GLN A 207 19.44 -2.70 3.89
C GLN A 207 20.50 -2.16 2.93
N TYR A 208 20.20 -1.07 2.23
CA TYR A 208 21.08 -0.46 1.21
C TYR A 208 21.64 0.90 1.65
N ALA A 209 21.77 1.13 2.97
CA ALA A 209 22.18 2.41 3.53
C ALA A 209 23.56 2.88 3.04
N ASN A 210 24.48 1.93 2.82
CA ASN A 210 25.84 2.23 2.36
C ASN A 210 25.82 2.76 0.92
N GLU A 211 25.15 2.05 0.02
CA GLU A 211 25.01 2.44 -1.39
C GLU A 211 24.24 3.77 -1.52
N ILE A 212 23.18 3.96 -0.72
CA ILE A 212 22.42 5.23 -0.68
C ILE A 212 23.33 6.39 -0.27
N SER A 213 24.10 6.21 0.82
CA SER A 213 25.01 7.25 1.30
C SER A 213 26.09 7.58 0.27
N GLU A 214 26.57 6.58 -0.47
CA GLU A 214 27.58 6.77 -1.50
C GLU A 214 27.04 7.54 -2.71
N ILE A 215 25.83 7.21 -3.18
CA ILE A 215 25.18 7.97 -4.27
C ILE A 215 25.00 9.43 -3.85
N TYR A 216 24.52 9.70 -2.63
CA TYR A 216 24.39 11.08 -2.15
C TYR A 216 25.72 11.81 -1.99
N SER A 217 26.80 11.09 -1.70
CA SER A 217 28.15 11.67 -1.69
C SER A 217 28.66 12.03 -3.08
N MET A 218 28.30 11.25 -4.11
CA MET A 218 28.67 11.54 -5.50
C MET A 218 27.84 12.67 -6.12
N TYR A 219 26.58 12.79 -5.70
CA TYR A 219 25.65 13.79 -6.19
C TYR A 219 25.11 14.64 -5.03
N PRO A 220 25.92 15.53 -4.42
CA PRO A 220 25.48 16.37 -3.31
C PRO A 220 24.39 17.38 -3.74
N ILE A 221 23.70 17.99 -2.78
CA ILE A 221 22.71 19.05 -3.06
C ILE A 221 23.40 20.21 -3.78
N GLY A 222 22.82 20.64 -4.90
CA GLY A 222 23.35 21.75 -5.69
C GLY A 222 24.57 21.40 -6.52
N ASN A 223 24.80 20.10 -6.78
CA ASN A 223 25.85 19.65 -7.68
C ASN A 223 25.65 20.12 -9.14
N ASP A 224 24.43 20.47 -9.53
CA ASP A 224 24.13 21.11 -10.81
C ASP A 224 23.69 22.58 -10.61
N PRO A 225 24.34 23.56 -11.29
CA PRO A 225 24.01 24.98 -11.16
C PRO A 225 22.56 25.36 -11.52
N CYS A 226 21.88 24.56 -12.36
CA CYS A 226 20.49 24.81 -12.74
C CYS A 226 19.50 24.38 -11.65
N TRP A 227 19.92 23.59 -10.66
CA TRP A 227 19.07 23.07 -9.58
C TRP A 227 19.78 23.04 -8.22
N LEU A 228 20.07 24.24 -7.69
CA LEU A 228 20.83 24.45 -6.44
C LEU A 228 20.30 23.74 -5.19
N LEU A 229 19.02 23.33 -5.18
CA LEU A 229 18.36 22.70 -4.03
C LEU A 229 18.08 21.20 -4.23
N LYS A 230 18.63 20.60 -5.29
CA LYS A 230 18.38 19.19 -5.63
C LYS A 230 19.67 18.42 -5.77
N HIS A 231 19.57 17.11 -5.53
CA HIS A 231 20.55 16.14 -5.99
C HIS A 231 20.21 15.81 -7.44
N VAL A 232 21.11 16.05 -8.38
CA VAL A 232 20.83 15.85 -9.81
C VAL A 232 21.86 14.93 -10.45
N TYR A 233 21.38 13.91 -11.17
CA TYR A 233 22.21 13.15 -12.10
C TYR A 233 21.98 13.71 -13.51
N CYS A 234 23.04 14.11 -14.21
CA CYS A 234 22.97 14.50 -15.62
C CYS A 234 23.79 13.54 -16.48
N GLU A 235 23.15 12.95 -17.49
CA GLU A 235 23.82 12.01 -18.39
C GLU A 235 24.77 12.78 -19.35
N PRO A 236 26.08 12.46 -19.36
CA PRO A 236 27.07 13.26 -20.11
C PRO A 236 26.82 13.36 -21.62
N ARG A 237 26.16 12.36 -22.21
CA ARG A 237 25.95 12.28 -23.67
C ARG A 237 24.70 13.01 -24.14
N THR A 238 23.62 12.94 -23.37
CA THR A 238 22.30 13.44 -23.79
C THR A 238 21.95 14.76 -23.13
N GLN A 239 22.69 15.16 -22.08
CA GLN A 239 22.35 16.28 -21.19
C GLN A 239 20.95 16.17 -20.56
N ASN A 240 20.35 14.96 -20.57
CA ASN A 240 19.16 14.71 -19.79
C ASN A 240 19.55 14.66 -18.31
N CYS A 241 18.77 15.33 -17.46
CA CYS A 241 19.00 15.37 -16.03
C CYS A 241 17.80 14.79 -15.26
N TRP A 242 18.05 14.08 -14.17
CA TRP A 242 17.04 13.49 -13.30
C TRP A 242 17.32 13.85 -11.85
N GLU A 243 16.25 14.01 -11.08
CA GLU A 243 16.36 14.25 -9.64
C GLU A 243 16.63 12.94 -8.90
N ILE A 244 17.65 12.94 -8.04
CA ILE A 244 17.96 11.83 -7.13
C ILE A 244 17.21 12.06 -5.82
N ASN A 245 15.92 11.76 -5.83
CA ASN A 245 15.09 11.80 -4.63
C ASN A 245 15.18 10.47 -3.84
N GLY A 246 14.55 10.43 -2.66
CA GLY A 246 14.59 9.26 -1.78
C GLY A 246 14.01 7.96 -2.36
N ALA A 247 13.21 8.00 -3.44
CA ALA A 247 12.77 6.78 -4.12
C ALA A 247 13.80 6.35 -5.19
N ASN A 248 14.25 7.30 -6.00
CA ASN A 248 15.19 7.08 -7.09
C ASN A 248 16.56 6.57 -6.57
N VAL A 249 17.02 7.10 -5.43
CA VAL A 249 18.27 6.65 -4.80
C VAL A 249 18.21 5.20 -4.33
N VAL A 250 17.07 4.76 -3.79
CA VAL A 250 16.88 3.38 -3.31
C VAL A 250 16.88 2.41 -4.48
N VAL A 251 16.15 2.75 -5.55
CA VAL A 251 16.13 1.94 -6.78
C VAL A 251 17.55 1.79 -7.34
N TRP A 252 18.32 2.88 -7.39
CA TRP A 252 19.69 2.83 -7.88
C TRP A 252 20.61 2.01 -6.94
N ALA A 253 20.49 2.21 -5.63
CA ALA A 253 21.26 1.49 -4.62
C ALA A 253 21.06 -0.03 -4.68
N VAL A 254 19.82 -0.48 -4.86
CA VAL A 254 19.49 -1.90 -5.04
C VAL A 254 20.23 -2.48 -6.25
N VAL A 255 20.16 -1.80 -7.41
CA VAL A 255 20.76 -2.30 -8.65
C VAL A 255 22.31 -2.28 -8.58
N ILE A 256 22.90 -1.33 -7.84
CA ILE A 256 24.35 -1.32 -7.54
C ILE A 256 24.73 -2.51 -6.66
N ALA A 257 23.99 -2.75 -5.58
CA ALA A 257 24.26 -3.87 -4.66
C ALA A 257 24.17 -5.23 -5.37
N GLU A 258 23.26 -5.35 -6.34
CA GLU A 258 23.14 -6.51 -7.22
C GLU A 258 24.18 -6.59 -8.34
N LYS A 259 25.09 -5.61 -8.42
CA LYS A 259 26.14 -5.50 -9.44
C LYS A 259 25.60 -5.48 -10.87
N ARG A 260 24.37 -4.97 -11.03
CA ARG A 260 23.69 -4.82 -12.33
C ARG A 260 23.98 -3.45 -12.97
N THR A 261 24.37 -2.46 -12.19
CA THR A 261 24.79 -1.13 -12.67
C THR A 261 25.94 -0.57 -11.85
N ASP A 262 26.63 0.42 -12.42
CA ASP A 262 27.69 1.18 -11.77
C ASP A 262 27.13 2.45 -11.10
N LYS A 263 27.94 3.09 -10.27
CA LYS A 263 27.59 4.33 -9.56
C LYS A 263 27.53 5.55 -10.48
N ASP A 264 28.14 5.46 -11.65
CA ASP A 264 28.19 6.55 -12.64
C ASP A 264 26.98 6.55 -13.59
N LYS A 265 26.18 5.48 -13.59
CA LYS A 265 25.06 5.31 -14.51
C LYS A 265 23.83 4.76 -13.77
N PRO A 266 22.69 5.47 -13.77
CA PRO A 266 21.47 4.96 -13.16
C PRO A 266 20.96 3.73 -13.91
N PRO A 267 20.20 2.86 -13.23
CA PRO A 267 19.56 1.72 -13.86
C PRO A 267 18.57 2.17 -14.93
N VAL A 268 18.34 1.30 -15.93
CA VAL A 268 17.19 1.45 -16.81
C VAL A 268 15.96 1.18 -15.94
N SER A 269 15.16 2.22 -15.70
CA SER A 269 14.01 2.12 -14.80
C SER A 269 13.02 3.24 -15.12
N MET A 270 11.74 3.01 -14.81
CA MET A 270 10.69 4.03 -14.88
C MET A 270 11.04 5.32 -14.11
N HIS A 271 11.84 5.18 -13.05
CA HIS A 271 12.32 6.30 -12.23
C HIS A 271 13.30 7.23 -12.97
N PHE A 272 14.01 6.68 -13.95
CA PHE A 272 14.96 7.39 -14.82
C PHE A 272 14.47 7.43 -16.27
N ALA A 273 13.17 7.27 -16.48
CA ALA A 273 12.57 7.34 -17.81
C ALA A 273 12.67 8.77 -18.37
N HIS A 274 12.65 8.86 -19.70
CA HIS A 274 12.85 10.12 -20.42
C HIS A 274 11.76 11.16 -20.15
N ASP A 275 10.53 10.74 -19.83
CA ASP A 275 9.41 11.60 -19.44
C ASP A 275 9.56 12.18 -18.02
N ARG A 276 10.39 11.56 -17.17
CA ARG A 276 10.70 12.00 -15.80
C ARG A 276 11.88 12.96 -15.69
N ARG A 277 12.51 13.33 -16.80
CA ARG A 277 13.65 14.27 -16.80
C ARG A 277 13.25 15.64 -16.25
N LEU A 278 14.18 16.25 -15.54
CA LEU A 278 14.10 17.65 -15.15
C LEU A 278 14.12 18.53 -16.40
N LYS A 279 13.20 19.48 -16.46
CA LYS A 279 13.22 20.54 -17.46
C LYS A 279 14.10 21.66 -16.91
N ALA A 280 15.08 22.10 -17.69
CA ALA A 280 15.88 23.26 -17.34
C ALA A 280 14.94 24.44 -17.00
N PRO A 281 15.19 25.20 -15.92
CA PRO A 281 14.46 26.42 -15.67
C PRO A 281 14.56 27.26 -16.95
N ALA A 282 13.42 27.58 -17.57
CA ALA A 282 13.42 28.46 -18.73
C ALA A 282 14.15 29.73 -18.30
N THR A 283 15.25 30.05 -18.98
CA THR A 283 16.19 31.12 -18.64
C THR A 283 15.46 32.45 -18.54
N GLY A 284 14.83 32.70 -17.41
CA GLY A 284 14.09 33.90 -17.07
C GLY A 284 15.02 34.78 -16.28
N THR A 285 15.63 35.73 -16.97
CA THR A 285 16.34 36.87 -16.39
C THR A 285 17.47 36.48 -15.45
N GLN A 286 18.66 36.28 -16.02
CA GLN A 286 19.89 36.39 -15.24
C GLN A 286 19.91 37.77 -14.56
N VAL A 287 19.67 37.80 -13.25
CA VAL A 287 20.06 38.93 -12.41
C VAL A 287 21.58 38.87 -12.34
N LEU A 288 22.20 39.61 -13.26
CA LEU A 288 23.64 39.77 -13.35
C LEU A 288 24.06 40.61 -12.13
N ASN A 289 24.38 39.95 -11.02
CA ASN A 289 25.09 40.58 -9.91
C ASN A 289 26.54 40.82 -10.35
N ASN A 290 26.73 41.91 -11.11
CA ASN A 290 28.04 42.45 -11.46
C ASN A 290 28.58 43.15 -10.21
N ILE A 291 29.60 42.55 -9.56
CA ILE A 291 30.44 43.25 -8.60
C ILE A 291 31.57 43.86 -9.41
N ASP A 292 31.50 45.17 -9.58
CA ASP A 292 32.52 46.02 -10.21
C ASP A 292 33.90 45.77 -9.57
N SER A 293 34.89 45.54 -10.43
CA SER A 293 36.31 45.65 -10.10
C SER A 293 36.91 46.73 -10.99
N THR A 294 37.10 47.90 -10.40
CA THR A 294 37.58 49.14 -11.03
C THR A 294 39.09 49.13 -11.25
N ALA A 295 39.55 49.36 -12.48
CA ALA A 295 40.74 50.20 -12.76
C ALA A 295 40.84 50.59 -14.26
N PRO A 296 41.45 51.75 -14.59
CA PRO A 296 41.05 52.56 -15.74
C PRO A 296 42.10 52.64 -16.86
N THR A 297 41.66 52.75 -18.12
CA THR A 297 42.46 53.39 -19.18
C THR A 297 41.53 54.10 -20.17
N ALA A 298 41.87 55.36 -20.47
CA ALA A 298 41.10 56.33 -21.23
C ALA A 298 41.47 56.32 -22.76
N PRO A 299 41.14 57.33 -23.59
CA PRO A 299 40.14 57.18 -24.67
C PRO A 299 40.70 57.49 -26.07
N VAL A 300 40.12 56.92 -27.14
CA VAL A 300 40.26 57.46 -28.51
C VAL A 300 38.97 57.28 -29.33
N LEU A 301 38.49 58.40 -29.88
CA LEU A 301 37.49 58.62 -30.95
C LEU A 301 38.25 59.35 -32.11
N PRO A 302 37.70 59.64 -33.32
CA PRO A 302 36.55 59.13 -34.11
C PRO A 302 36.99 59.00 -35.63
N PRO A 303 36.24 59.36 -36.72
CA PRO A 303 34.80 59.46 -37.06
C PRO A 303 34.40 58.82 -38.43
N HIS A 304 33.13 59.04 -38.85
CA HIS A 304 32.50 58.98 -40.20
C HIS A 304 31.49 57.83 -40.43
N ALA A 305 30.41 57.95 -41.21
CA ALA A 305 29.30 58.92 -41.36
C ALA A 305 28.40 58.42 -42.52
N LEU A 306 27.09 58.19 -42.25
CA LEU A 306 25.92 58.29 -43.17
C LEU A 306 25.83 57.33 -44.42
N PRO A 307 24.74 57.37 -45.23
CA PRO A 307 23.34 57.02 -44.90
C PRO A 307 22.61 56.17 -45.99
N GLY A 308 21.45 55.60 -45.64
CA GLY A 308 20.29 55.56 -46.56
C GLY A 308 19.87 54.21 -47.18
N MET A 309 18.54 54.01 -47.21
CA MET A 309 17.70 53.40 -48.26
C MET A 309 16.70 52.34 -47.75
N GLN A 310 15.47 52.82 -47.50
CA GLN A 310 14.20 52.13 -47.82
C GLN A 310 13.85 52.48 -49.28
N PRO A 311 13.18 51.62 -50.11
CA PRO A 311 11.71 51.55 -50.06
C PRO A 311 10.99 50.26 -50.59
N HIS A 312 9.73 50.08 -50.14
CA HIS A 312 8.50 49.67 -50.88
C HIS A 312 8.23 48.21 -51.39
N TYR A 313 7.19 47.59 -50.80
CA TYR A 313 6.02 46.77 -51.27
C TYR A 313 5.80 46.45 -52.78
N PRO A 314 4.83 45.58 -53.25
CA PRO A 314 3.72 44.82 -52.60
C PRO A 314 3.38 43.39 -53.20
N TYR A 315 2.26 42.81 -52.74
CA TYR A 315 1.33 41.82 -53.39
C TYR A 315 1.48 40.30 -53.19
N GLY A 316 0.34 39.65 -52.82
CA GLY A 316 0.13 38.21 -53.08
C GLY A 316 -0.84 37.42 -52.17
N PHE A 317 -2.10 37.85 -52.00
CA PHE A 317 -3.23 36.92 -51.72
C PHE A 317 -3.61 36.19 -53.03
N PRO A 318 -4.30 35.01 -53.06
CA PRO A 318 -5.68 34.89 -52.59
C PRO A 318 -6.10 33.43 -52.18
N PRO A 319 -7.39 32.99 -52.21
CA PRO A 319 -8.08 32.45 -51.02
C PRO A 319 -8.64 31.02 -51.23
N TYR A 320 -8.96 30.27 -50.17
CA TYR A 320 -9.95 29.19 -50.31
C TYR A 320 -10.84 29.02 -49.08
N TYR A 321 -12.12 28.90 -49.42
CA TYR A 321 -13.34 28.72 -48.64
C TYR A 321 -13.35 27.47 -47.75
N GLY A 322 -14.12 27.51 -46.65
CA GLY A 322 -14.51 26.32 -45.90
C GLY A 322 -15.36 26.61 -44.66
N TYR A 323 -16.66 26.81 -44.87
CA TYR A 323 -17.73 26.91 -43.86
C TYR A 323 -17.69 25.83 -42.75
N PRO A 324 -18.12 26.14 -41.51
CA PRO A 324 -18.78 25.18 -40.63
C PRO A 324 -20.32 25.32 -40.69
N PRO A 325 -21.09 24.22 -40.65
CA PRO A 325 -22.55 24.26 -40.67
C PRO A 325 -23.15 24.52 -39.26
N PRO A 326 -24.38 25.06 -39.17
CA PRO A 326 -25.06 25.40 -37.92
C PRO A 326 -26.18 24.42 -37.53
N MET A 327 -26.63 24.55 -36.27
CA MET A 327 -27.88 24.08 -35.65
C MET A 327 -27.91 22.58 -35.24
N LEU A 328 -28.51 22.15 -34.11
CA LEU A 328 -29.83 22.48 -33.59
C LEU A 328 -29.95 22.30 -32.06
N PHE A 329 -30.95 23.02 -31.54
CA PHE A 329 -31.53 23.04 -30.20
C PHE A 329 -31.95 21.67 -29.63
N ALA A 330 -31.85 21.54 -28.30
CA ALA A 330 -32.81 20.80 -27.49
C ALA A 330 -33.09 21.55 -26.19
N LEU A 331 -34.31 22.10 -26.10
CA LEU A 331 -35.01 22.52 -24.88
C LEU A 331 -35.22 21.31 -23.95
N TYR A 332 -35.23 21.51 -22.62
CA TYR A 332 -36.25 21.08 -21.62
C TYR A 332 -35.74 21.44 -20.19
N PRO A 333 -36.58 21.52 -19.13
CA PRO A 333 -36.81 22.76 -18.39
C PRO A 333 -36.47 22.71 -16.90
N HIS A 334 -36.56 23.89 -16.30
CA HIS A 334 -36.54 24.23 -14.88
C HIS A 334 -37.30 23.28 -13.94
N MET A 335 -36.67 22.97 -12.81
CA MET A 335 -37.33 22.87 -11.50
C MET A 335 -36.66 23.86 -10.54
N ALA A 336 -37.50 24.64 -9.89
CA ALA A 336 -37.19 25.79 -9.06
C ALA A 336 -36.88 25.41 -7.59
N HIS A 337 -36.73 26.45 -6.76
CA HIS A 337 -36.65 26.53 -5.28
C HIS A 337 -35.21 26.53 -4.75
N GLY A 338 -34.69 27.51 -4.02
CA GLY A 338 -35.16 28.81 -3.51
C GLY A 338 -33.97 29.42 -2.74
N ALA A 339 -33.43 30.55 -3.19
CA ALA A 339 -33.47 31.85 -2.53
C ALA A 339 -33.33 31.83 -0.99
N HIS A 340 -32.20 32.32 -0.47
CA HIS A 340 -32.13 33.41 0.51
C HIS A 340 -30.73 34.04 0.49
N HIS A 341 -30.63 35.18 -0.20
CA HIS A 341 -29.54 36.14 -0.04
C HIS A 341 -29.83 37.00 1.20
N VAL A 342 -28.83 37.19 2.06
CA VAL A 342 -28.77 38.34 2.97
C VAL A 342 -27.58 39.18 2.53
N ALA A 343 -27.89 40.37 2.01
CA ALA A 343 -26.94 41.42 1.71
C ALA A 343 -26.59 42.17 3.00
N GLN A 344 -25.30 42.51 3.18
CA GLN A 344 -24.90 43.66 3.98
C GLN A 344 -23.71 44.36 3.30
N PRO A 345 -23.77 45.69 3.12
CA PRO A 345 -22.71 46.51 2.54
C PRO A 345 -21.86 47.14 3.66
N TYR A 346 -20.62 47.54 3.33
CA TYR A 346 -20.01 48.86 3.63
C TYR A 346 -18.50 48.77 3.37
N GLY A 347 -18.03 49.62 2.45
CA GLY A 347 -16.61 49.88 2.27
C GLY A 347 -16.12 50.96 3.23
N TYR A 348 -14.85 50.88 3.62
CA TYR A 348 -14.03 52.00 4.04
C TYR A 348 -12.57 51.73 3.60
N PRO A 349 -11.86 52.74 3.06
CA PRO A 349 -10.43 52.67 2.80
C PRO A 349 -9.68 53.04 4.08
N ASN A 350 -8.57 52.35 4.37
CA ASN A 350 -7.67 52.81 5.43
C ASN A 350 -6.22 52.71 4.96
N ASP A 351 -5.69 53.87 4.58
CA ASP A 351 -4.26 54.15 4.51
C ASP A 351 -3.66 54.03 5.92
N ARG A 352 -2.58 53.26 6.09
CA ARG A 352 -1.65 53.47 7.21
C ARG A 352 -0.21 53.12 6.85
N PRO A 353 0.76 53.82 7.48
CA PRO A 353 2.07 54.08 6.90
C PRO A 353 3.14 53.04 7.25
N HIS A 354 4.18 53.06 6.43
CA HIS A 354 5.47 52.41 6.62
C HIS A 354 6.08 52.65 8.01
N THR A 355 6.59 51.58 8.63
CA THR A 355 7.60 51.68 9.69
C THR A 355 8.77 50.77 9.34
N LEU A 356 9.95 51.39 9.20
CA LEU A 356 11.26 50.78 9.07
C LEU A 356 11.81 50.46 10.47
N LEU A 357 12.54 49.34 10.63
CA LEU A 357 13.63 49.04 11.59
C LEU A 357 13.99 47.54 11.45
N LEU A 358 15.04 47.11 10.76
CA LEU A 358 16.49 47.02 11.06
C LEU A 358 16.92 46.17 12.29
N HIS A 359 17.80 45.19 11.99
CA HIS A 359 18.61 44.26 12.83
C HIS A 359 17.93 43.01 13.41
N ASP A 360 18.48 41.79 13.39
CA ASP A 360 19.86 41.33 13.13
C ASP A 360 19.87 39.95 12.46
N VAL A 361 20.86 39.71 11.60
CA VAL A 361 21.05 38.48 10.81
C VAL A 361 21.95 37.52 11.58
N THR A 362 21.40 36.38 12.00
CA THR A 362 22.20 35.18 12.28
C THR A 362 21.62 34.00 11.51
N ASN A 363 22.37 33.61 10.48
CA ASN A 363 22.43 32.31 9.79
C ASN A 363 21.32 31.32 10.12
N SER A 364 20.33 31.21 9.23
CA SER A 364 19.32 30.14 9.27
C SER A 364 19.31 29.40 7.94
N THR A 365 19.34 28.07 8.06
CA THR A 365 19.06 27.08 7.01
C THR A 365 17.77 27.42 6.24
N PRO A 366 17.64 27.01 4.97
CA PRO A 366 16.48 27.35 4.15
C PRO A 366 15.20 26.81 4.81
N ASN A 367 14.33 27.73 5.23
CA ASN A 367 13.02 27.42 5.80
C ASN A 367 12.21 26.59 4.79
N SER A 368 11.85 25.36 5.17
CA SER A 368 10.85 24.59 4.45
C SER A 368 9.55 25.41 4.40
N PRO A 369 8.99 25.67 3.21
CA PRO A 369 7.96 26.71 2.98
C PRO A 369 6.56 26.39 3.55
N MET A 370 6.42 25.44 4.46
CA MET A 370 5.11 24.98 4.96
C MET A 370 4.85 25.25 6.44
N LYS A 371 5.83 25.78 7.19
CA LYS A 371 5.61 26.13 8.60
C LYS A 371 5.19 27.60 8.70
N MET A 372 4.00 27.85 9.26
CA MET A 372 3.55 29.21 9.54
C MET A 372 4.42 29.79 10.67
N ALA A 373 4.95 30.99 10.48
CA ALA A 373 5.69 31.69 11.52
C ALA A 373 4.70 32.08 12.63
N LEU A 374 4.84 31.45 13.79
CA LEU A 374 4.05 31.79 14.97
C LEU A 374 4.70 32.97 15.71
N PRO A 375 3.91 33.91 16.26
CA PRO A 375 4.41 35.02 17.08
C PRO A 375 5.20 34.54 18.30
N ARG A 376 4.78 33.42 18.89
CA ARG A 376 5.51 32.70 19.94
C ARG A 376 5.39 31.18 19.76
N PRO A 377 6.32 30.39 20.32
CA PRO A 377 6.19 28.94 20.33
C PRO A 377 4.95 28.55 21.16
N VAL A 378 3.99 27.85 20.54
CA VAL A 378 2.82 27.31 21.22
C VAL A 378 3.06 25.83 21.50
N SER A 379 2.90 25.41 22.76
CA SER A 379 3.09 24.00 23.14
C SER A 379 1.88 23.15 22.73
N LEU A 380 2.08 21.84 22.54
CA LEU A 380 0.97 20.92 22.22
C LEU A 380 -0.12 20.94 23.33
N THR A 381 0.29 20.98 24.60
CA THR A 381 -0.66 21.05 25.73
C THR A 381 -1.49 22.32 25.68
N GLU A 382 -0.86 23.48 25.48
CA GLU A 382 -1.55 24.76 25.38
C GLU A 382 -2.55 24.81 24.20
N PHE A 383 -2.17 24.24 23.04
CA PHE A 383 -3.08 24.08 21.91
C PHE A 383 -4.26 23.16 22.25
N CYS A 384 -4.02 22.00 22.86
CA CYS A 384 -5.08 21.06 23.24
C CYS A 384 -6.06 21.68 24.25
N ASP A 385 -5.55 22.40 25.25
CA ASP A 385 -6.36 23.05 26.28
C ASP A 385 -7.24 24.16 25.67
N HIS A 386 -6.68 24.97 24.75
CA HIS A 386 -7.41 26.08 24.13
C HIS A 386 -8.55 25.63 23.19
N TYR A 387 -8.35 24.55 22.43
CA TYR A 387 -9.36 24.01 21.50
C TYR A 387 -10.14 22.81 22.06
N PHE A 388 -10.08 22.58 23.37
CA PHE A 388 -10.78 21.48 24.06
C PHE A 388 -10.56 20.13 23.34
N ILE A 389 -9.30 19.77 23.09
CA ILE A 389 -8.92 18.48 22.51
C ILE A 389 -8.74 17.48 23.64
N ASP A 390 -9.44 16.35 23.55
CA ASP A 390 -9.41 15.31 24.57
C ASP A 390 -8.00 14.70 24.73
N ASP A 391 -7.71 14.16 25.92
CA ASP A 391 -6.40 13.58 26.24
C ASP A 391 -6.03 12.38 25.33
N GLU A 392 -7.02 11.64 24.84
CA GLU A 392 -6.82 10.56 23.88
C GLU A 392 -6.30 11.10 22.53
N ASP A 393 -6.94 12.12 21.98
CA ASP A 393 -6.49 12.81 20.76
C ASP A 393 -5.12 13.45 20.95
N LYS A 394 -4.84 14.01 22.12
CA LYS A 394 -3.51 14.54 22.48
C LYS A 394 -2.42 13.46 22.44
N GLN A 395 -2.70 12.23 22.86
CA GLN A 395 -1.76 11.12 22.75
C GLN A 395 -1.49 10.77 21.28
N HIS A 396 -2.53 10.74 20.44
CA HIS A 396 -2.38 10.51 19.00
C HIS A 396 -1.55 11.61 18.31
N LEU A 397 -1.77 12.88 18.66
CA LEU A 397 -0.97 14.01 18.18
C LEU A 397 0.49 13.95 18.65
N THR A 398 0.71 13.52 19.90
CA THR A 398 2.06 13.30 20.45
C THR A 398 2.79 12.21 19.66
N LYS A 399 2.07 11.12 19.31
CA LYS A 399 2.62 10.03 18.50
C LYS A 399 3.02 10.51 17.10
N LEU A 400 2.22 11.38 16.48
CA LEU A 400 2.55 12.05 15.21
C LEU A 400 3.67 13.09 15.30
N LYS A 401 4.13 13.43 16.51
CA LYS A 401 5.06 14.55 16.76
C LYS A 401 4.55 15.87 16.19
N PHE A 402 3.23 16.08 16.23
CA PHE A 402 2.60 17.29 15.74
C PHE A 402 3.12 18.53 16.47
N GLN A 403 3.40 19.59 15.72
CA GLN A 403 3.71 20.92 16.25
C GLN A 403 2.65 21.92 15.80
N PRO A 404 2.05 22.72 16.72
CA PRO A 404 1.16 23.80 16.33
C PRO A 404 1.81 24.71 15.27
N GLY A 405 1.06 25.03 14.22
CA GLY A 405 1.53 25.85 13.09
C GLY A 405 2.16 25.06 11.92
N ASP A 406 2.29 23.74 12.05
CA ASP A 406 2.77 22.88 10.97
C ASP A 406 1.63 22.47 10.02
N CYS A 407 1.59 23.08 8.82
CA CYS A 407 0.58 22.78 7.81
C CYS A 407 0.79 21.42 7.11
N CYS A 408 1.89 20.70 7.40
CA CYS A 408 2.11 19.37 6.82
C CYS A 408 1.04 18.38 7.26
N VAL A 409 0.40 18.59 8.41
CA VAL A 409 -0.68 17.71 8.89
C VAL A 409 -1.89 17.68 7.97
N GLU A 410 -2.15 18.75 7.21
CA GLU A 410 -3.26 18.76 6.25
C GLU A 410 -3.01 17.83 5.05
N HIS A 411 -1.76 17.47 4.81
CA HIS A 411 -1.31 16.65 3.68
C HIS A 411 -0.92 15.23 4.10
N LEU A 412 -1.10 14.86 5.38
CA LEU A 412 -0.79 13.52 5.86
C LEU A 412 -1.67 12.47 5.18
N GLY A 413 -1.04 11.38 4.76
CA GLY A 413 -1.73 10.24 4.19
C GLY A 413 -2.60 9.54 5.23
N ARG A 414 -3.64 8.83 4.76
CA ARG A 414 -4.47 7.99 5.63
C ARG A 414 -3.65 7.03 6.48
N ASP A 415 -2.59 6.46 5.89
CA ASP A 415 -1.75 5.49 6.59
C ASP A 415 -1.01 6.11 7.78
N ASP A 416 -0.67 7.40 7.71
CA ASP A 416 0.04 8.10 8.79
C ASP A 416 -0.91 8.42 9.95
N TRP A 417 -2.03 9.09 9.69
CA TRP A 417 -2.93 9.48 10.76
C TRP A 417 -3.80 8.31 11.26
N GLN A 418 -4.27 7.43 10.37
CA GLN A 418 -5.11 6.29 10.77
C GLN A 418 -4.27 5.09 11.21
N GLY A 419 -3.25 4.72 10.42
CA GLY A 419 -2.46 3.51 10.64
C GLY A 419 -1.42 3.70 11.75
N PHE A 420 -0.62 4.77 11.66
CA PHE A 420 0.41 5.04 12.64
C PHE A 420 -0.13 5.73 13.89
N ALA A 421 -0.86 6.84 13.76
CA ALA A 421 -1.35 7.56 14.93
C ALA A 421 -2.53 6.85 15.62
N GLY A 422 -3.40 6.18 14.85
CA GLY A 422 -4.60 5.51 15.35
C GLY A 422 -5.86 6.36 15.31
N PHE A 423 -5.84 7.52 14.65
CA PHE A 423 -7.03 8.37 14.55
C PHE A 423 -8.16 7.67 13.79
N SER A 424 -9.38 7.78 14.31
CA SER A 424 -10.56 7.54 13.48
C SER A 424 -10.75 8.70 12.49
N LYS A 425 -11.45 8.46 11.37
CA LYS A 425 -11.69 9.50 10.37
C LYS A 425 -12.37 10.74 10.96
N LEU A 426 -13.37 10.55 11.82
CA LEU A 426 -14.12 11.66 12.43
C LEU A 426 -13.26 12.48 13.37
N LEU A 427 -12.40 11.83 14.17
CA LEU A 427 -11.47 12.53 15.06
C LEU A 427 -10.42 13.30 14.27
N TRP A 428 -9.91 12.72 13.17
CA TRP A 428 -8.98 13.41 12.28
C TRP A 428 -9.60 14.64 11.61
N ASP A 429 -10.81 14.51 11.06
CA ASP A 429 -11.53 15.63 10.45
C ASP A 429 -11.82 16.75 11.49
N ASN A 430 -12.17 16.39 12.72
CA ASN A 430 -12.37 17.34 13.83
C ASN A 430 -11.06 18.06 14.21
N PHE A 431 -9.96 17.32 14.35
CA PHE A 431 -8.62 17.88 14.58
C PHE A 431 -8.22 18.86 13.49
N LEU A 432 -8.39 18.51 12.20
CA LEU A 432 -8.07 19.40 11.08
C LEU A 432 -8.90 20.70 11.11
N SER A 433 -10.17 20.62 11.52
CA SER A 433 -11.03 21.79 11.72
C SER A 433 -10.47 22.72 12.80
N LYS A 434 -10.09 22.17 13.96
CA LYS A 434 -9.47 22.92 15.07
C LYS A 434 -8.10 23.51 14.67
N HIS A 435 -7.28 22.76 13.93
CA HIS A 435 -6.00 23.25 13.42
C HIS A 435 -6.20 24.43 12.46
N LYS A 436 -7.16 24.37 11.54
CA LYS A 436 -7.49 25.50 10.65
C LYS A 436 -8.00 26.72 11.41
N HIS A 437 -8.80 26.50 12.45
CA HIS A 437 -9.23 27.56 13.37
C HIS A 437 -8.02 28.23 14.04
N PHE A 438 -7.07 27.44 14.53
CA PHE A 438 -5.82 27.94 15.09
C PHE A 438 -4.99 28.76 14.11
N ILE A 439 -4.82 28.29 12.88
CA ILE A 439 -4.12 29.06 11.84
C ILE A 439 -4.83 30.40 11.57
N GLN A 440 -6.17 30.43 11.60
CA GLN A 440 -6.93 31.66 11.44
C GLN A 440 -6.78 32.59 12.64
N ASP A 441 -6.77 32.06 13.85
CA ASP A 441 -6.62 32.84 15.08
C ASP A 441 -5.23 33.48 15.20
N VAL A 442 -4.19 32.74 14.81
CA VAL A 442 -2.83 33.28 14.70
C VAL A 442 -2.79 34.41 13.66
N LYS A 443 -3.45 34.26 12.51
CA LYS A 443 -3.52 35.35 11.49
C LYS A 443 -4.26 36.59 12.00
N ASN A 444 -5.24 36.40 12.88
CA ASN A 444 -6.02 37.47 13.47
C ASN A 444 -5.34 38.10 14.71
N GLY A 445 -4.17 37.60 15.14
CA GLY A 445 -3.44 38.10 16.30
C GLY A 445 -4.01 37.66 17.66
N PHE A 446 -4.88 36.66 17.71
CA PHE A 446 -5.42 36.15 18.99
C PHE A 446 -4.39 35.37 19.82
N TRP A 447 -3.25 35.03 19.22
CA TRP A 447 -2.14 34.32 19.86
C TRP A 447 -0.92 35.23 20.14
N ASP A 448 -1.07 36.56 19.98
CA ASP A 448 -0.02 37.56 20.24
C ASP A 448 0.09 38.00 21.71
N VAL A 449 -0.70 37.40 22.62
CA VAL A 449 -0.78 37.78 24.05
C VAL A 449 0.30 37.13 24.91
#